data_AF-X1PJY6-F1
#
_entry.id   AF-X1PJY6-F1
#
_cell.length_a   1.000
_cell.length_b   1.000
_cell.length_c   1.000
_cell.angle_alpha   90.00
_cell.angle_beta   90.00
_cell.angle_gamma   90.00
#
_symmetry.space_group_name_H-M   'P 1'
#
loop_
_entity.id
_entity.type
_entity.pdbx_description
1 polymer ?
#
loop_
_entity_poly.entity_id
_entity_poly.type
_entity_poly.pdbx_seq_one_letter_code
_entity_poly.pdbx_strand_id
1 'polypeptide(L)'
;MELLEHYNENKESFLEPEQIYARHILVETEEEANILLLQLKEGLTDFAELAKEKSIGPSAPNGGDLGFFTRGQMVKEFEDAAFS
;
A
#
# COMPACT_ATOMS: atom_id res chain seq x y z
N MET A 1 -22.80 30.68 18.79
CA MET A 1 -22.14 31.09 17.54
C MET A 1 -20.71 30.54 17.46
N GLU A 2 -19.96 30.48 18.57
CA GLU A 2 -18.59 29.90 18.62
C GLU A 2 -18.46 28.45 18.10
N LEU A 3 -19.42 27.56 18.36
CA LEU A 3 -19.32 26.15 17.94
C LEU A 3 -19.32 25.99 16.41
N LEU A 4 -20.06 26.84 15.71
CA LEU A 4 -20.18 26.78 14.25
C LEU A 4 -18.95 27.39 13.57
N GLU A 5 -18.39 28.47 14.14
CA GLU A 5 -17.12 29.06 13.70
C GLU A 5 -15.97 28.08 13.86
N HIS A 6 -15.83 27.47 15.05
CA HIS A 6 -14.77 26.49 15.30
C HIS A 6 -14.86 25.26 14.37
N TYR A 7 -16.09 24.77 14.12
CA TYR A 7 -16.31 23.68 13.17
C TYR A 7 -15.94 24.07 11.73
N ASN A 8 -16.30 25.27 11.28
CA ASN A 8 -16.01 25.73 9.93
C ASN A 8 -14.51 26.00 9.71
N GLU A 9 -13.82 26.55 10.71
CA GLU A 9 -12.38 26.83 10.67
C GLU A 9 -11.53 25.56 10.66
N ASN A 10 -12.04 24.47 11.23
CA ASN A 10 -11.32 23.20 11.38
C ASN A 10 -11.94 22.08 10.54
N LYS A 11 -12.85 22.40 9.61
CA LYS A 11 -13.62 21.42 8.82
C LYS A 11 -12.74 20.39 8.11
N GLU A 12 -11.58 20.82 7.61
CA GLU A 12 -10.60 19.95 6.95
C GLU A 12 -9.91 18.98 7.91
N SER A 13 -9.73 19.35 9.19
CA SER A 13 -9.17 18.45 10.20
C SER A 13 -10.13 17.33 10.64
N PHE A 14 -11.42 17.48 10.30
CA PHE A 14 -12.44 16.46 10.50
C PHE A 14 -12.68 15.58 9.26
N LEU A 15 -11.96 15.84 8.15
CA LEU A 15 -11.97 14.93 7.01
C LEU A 15 -11.05 13.76 7.33
N GLU A 16 -11.60 12.55 7.31
CA GLU A 16 -10.75 11.37 7.31
C GLU A 16 -10.03 11.30 5.96
N PRO A 17 -8.68 11.31 5.96
CA PRO A 17 -7.92 11.22 4.72
C PRO A 17 -8.22 9.89 4.02
N GLU A 18 -8.12 9.88 2.69
CA GLU A 18 -8.23 8.66 1.89
C GLU A 18 -7.23 7.61 2.41
N GLN A 19 -7.73 6.40 2.67
CA GLN A 19 -6.96 5.25 3.13
C GLN A 19 -7.17 4.07 2.19
N ILE A 20 -6.09 3.35 1.92
CA ILE A 20 -6.12 2.08 1.19
C ILE A 20 -5.45 0.99 2.02
N TYR A 21 -5.90 -0.24 1.82
CA TYR A 21 -5.23 -1.44 2.32
C TYR A 21 -4.50 -2.09 1.16
N ALA A 22 -3.18 -2.28 1.28
CA ALA A 22 -2.38 -2.87 0.22
C ALA A 22 -1.43 -3.95 0.72
N ARG A 23 -0.98 -4.78 -0.22
CA ARG A 23 0.13 -5.70 -0.04
C ARG A 23 1.21 -5.40 -1.06
N HIS A 24 2.46 -5.66 -0.72
CA HIS A 24 3.57 -5.51 -1.66
C HIS A 24 4.56 -6.67 -1.63
N ILE A 25 5.27 -6.84 -2.74
CA ILE A 25 6.44 -7.71 -2.86
C ILE A 25 7.60 -6.82 -3.26
N LEU A 26 8.65 -6.80 -2.44
CA LEU A 26 9.88 -6.07 -2.71
C LEU A 26 10.94 -7.06 -3.16
N VAL A 27 11.64 -6.77 -4.24
CA VAL A 27 12.74 -7.58 -4.78
C VAL A 27 13.90 -6.67 -5.16
N GLU A 28 15.08 -7.24 -5.39
CA GLU A 28 16.29 -6.46 -5.69
C GLU A 28 16.29 -5.92 -7.12
N THR A 29 15.67 -6.65 -8.06
CA THR A 29 15.75 -6.34 -9.48
C THR A 29 14.39 -6.24 -10.17
N GLU A 30 14.34 -5.45 -11.24
CA GLU A 30 13.15 -5.33 -12.09
C GLU A 30 12.80 -6.67 -12.79
N GLU A 31 13.82 -7.44 -13.17
CA GLU A 31 13.62 -8.76 -13.80
C GLU A 31 12.86 -9.70 -12.87
N GLU A 32 13.26 -9.77 -11.60
CA GLU A 32 12.54 -10.55 -10.59
C GLU A 32 11.10 -10.06 -10.45
N ALA A 33 10.88 -8.74 -10.36
CA ALA A 33 9.54 -8.17 -10.23
C ALA A 33 8.64 -8.55 -11.42
N ASN A 34 9.18 -8.51 -12.63
CA ASN A 34 8.46 -8.88 -13.86
C ASN A 34 8.12 -10.38 -13.90
N ILE A 35 9.03 -11.26 -13.48
CA ILE A 35 8.76 -12.70 -13.39
C ILE A 35 7.62 -12.98 -12.40
N LEU A 36 7.66 -12.37 -11.21
CA LEU A 36 6.61 -12.56 -10.21
C LEU A 36 5.27 -11.98 -10.68
N LEU A 37 5.28 -10.84 -11.37
CA LEU A 37 4.09 -10.25 -11.97
C LEU A 37 3.45 -11.19 -13.01
N LEU A 38 4.25 -11.86 -13.83
CA LEU A 38 3.74 -12.85 -14.80
C LEU A 38 3.10 -14.05 -14.09
N GLN A 39 3.77 -14.61 -13.08
CA GLN A 39 3.23 -15.72 -12.28
C GLN A 39 1.88 -15.37 -11.63
N LEU A 40 1.76 -14.14 -11.11
CA LEU A 40 0.52 -13.64 -10.53
C LEU A 40 -0.58 -13.44 -11.58
N LYS A 41 -0.25 -12.89 -12.76
CA LYS A 41 -1.20 -12.69 -13.86
C LYS A 41 -1.72 -14.00 -14.46
N GLU A 42 -0.86 -15.02 -14.49
CA GLU A 42 -1.22 -16.37 -14.94
C GLU A 42 -1.95 -17.18 -13.85
N GLY A 43 -2.05 -16.65 -12.63
CA GLY A 43 -2.72 -17.32 -11.51
C GLY A 43 -1.99 -18.57 -11.01
N LEU A 44 -0.67 -18.64 -11.22
CA LEU A 44 0.15 -19.81 -10.86
C LEU A 44 0.37 -19.93 -9.35
N THR A 45 0.23 -18.84 -8.59
CA THR A 45 0.52 -18.79 -7.15
C THR A 45 -0.28 -17.68 -6.47
N ASP A 46 -0.59 -17.83 -5.18
CA ASP A 46 -1.21 -16.78 -4.37
C ASP A 46 -0.21 -15.65 -4.06
N PHE A 47 -0.71 -14.42 -3.99
CA PHE A 47 0.12 -13.24 -3.72
C PHE A 47 0.83 -13.34 -2.36
N ALA A 48 0.12 -13.76 -1.30
CA ALA A 48 0.69 -13.83 0.04
C ALA A 48 1.72 -14.95 0.17
N GLU A 49 1.56 -16.05 -0.55
CA GLU A 49 2.58 -17.10 -0.64
C GLU A 49 3.84 -16.58 -1.33
N LEU A 50 3.68 -15.95 -2.50
CA LEU A 50 4.81 -15.41 -3.26
C LEU A 50 5.54 -14.31 -2.48
N ALA A 51 4.80 -13.47 -1.75
CA ALA A 51 5.38 -12.48 -0.87
C ALA A 51 6.20 -13.10 0.26
N LYS A 52 5.73 -14.17 0.90
CA LYS A 52 6.49 -14.87 1.96
C LYS A 52 7.77 -15.52 1.44
N GLU A 53 7.75 -16.00 0.19
CA GLU A 53 8.88 -16.72 -0.40
C GLU A 53 9.92 -15.80 -1.04
N LYS A 54 9.50 -14.71 -1.66
CA LYS A 54 10.34 -13.91 -2.57
C LYS A 54 10.55 -12.48 -2.12
N SER A 55 9.68 -11.93 -1.27
CA SER A 55 9.82 -10.54 -0.86
C SER A 55 10.99 -10.38 0.13
N ILE A 56 11.85 -9.40 -0.13
CA ILE A 56 12.92 -8.98 0.80
C ILE A 56 12.44 -7.90 1.79
N GLY A 57 11.18 -7.47 1.68
CA GLY A 57 10.59 -6.45 2.53
C GLY A 57 10.20 -6.96 3.92
N PRO A 58 10.09 -6.08 4.93
CA PRO A 58 9.75 -6.47 6.31
C PRO A 58 8.34 -7.07 6.46
N SER A 59 7.44 -6.79 5.51
CA SER A 59 6.08 -7.34 5.45
C SER A 59 6.02 -8.77 4.88
N ALA A 60 7.13 -9.30 4.33
CA ALA A 60 7.20 -10.62 3.71
C ALA A 60 6.61 -11.74 4.57
N PRO A 61 6.94 -11.88 5.88
CA PRO A 61 6.40 -12.96 6.72
C PRO A 61 4.86 -12.92 6.83
N ASN A 62 4.27 -11.74 6.67
CA ASN A 62 2.83 -11.50 6.73
C ASN A 62 2.19 -11.47 5.33
N GLY A 63 2.84 -12.05 4.31
CA GLY A 63 2.30 -12.09 2.95
C GLY A 63 2.29 -10.72 2.27
N GLY A 64 3.23 -9.85 2.64
CA GLY A 64 3.35 -8.52 2.06
C GLY A 64 2.39 -7.48 2.63
N ASP A 65 1.63 -7.81 3.68
CA ASP A 65 0.62 -6.92 4.28
C ASP A 65 1.23 -5.63 4.85
N LEU A 66 0.73 -4.48 4.37
CA LEU A 66 1.09 -3.14 4.84
C LEU A 66 0.01 -2.53 5.75
N GLY A 67 -1.15 -3.16 5.88
CA GLY A 67 -2.31 -2.58 6.55
C GLY A 67 -2.89 -1.39 5.80
N PHE A 68 -3.69 -0.59 6.52
CA PHE A 68 -4.23 0.66 6.00
C PHE A 68 -3.20 1.78 6.10
N PHE A 69 -3.05 2.55 5.03
CA PHE A 69 -2.23 3.76 5.03
C PHE A 69 -2.89 4.87 4.21
N THR A 70 -2.49 6.09 4.57
CA THR A 70 -2.85 7.36 3.94
C THR A 70 -1.73 7.85 3.05
N ARG A 71 -2.03 8.82 2.19
CA ARG A 71 -1.00 9.55 1.44
C ARG A 71 0.01 10.23 2.37
N GLY A 72 1.27 10.25 1.98
CA GLY A 72 2.41 10.74 2.75
C GLY A 72 3.05 9.73 3.71
N GLN A 73 2.54 8.49 3.82
CA GLN A 73 3.12 7.46 4.71
C GLN A 73 4.09 6.51 4.00
N MET A 74 4.05 6.44 2.66
CA MET A 74 4.91 5.59 1.85
C MET A 74 5.80 6.43 0.93
N VAL A 75 6.80 5.80 0.30
CA VAL A 75 7.58 6.48 -0.75
C VAL A 75 6.68 6.85 -1.92
N LYS A 76 6.92 8.02 -2.51
CA LYS A 76 6.00 8.65 -3.46
C LYS A 76 5.65 7.74 -4.64
N GLU A 77 6.63 7.07 -5.22
CA GLU A 77 6.45 6.22 -6.40
C GLU A 77 5.56 5.01 -6.09
N PHE A 78 5.71 4.43 -4.89
CA PHE A 78 4.83 3.34 -4.43
C PHE A 78 3.42 3.84 -4.15
N GLU A 79 3.31 4.98 -3.47
CA GLU A 79 2.04 5.60 -3.13
C GLU A 79 1.23 5.97 -4.38
N ASP A 80 1.85 6.63 -5.35
CA ASP A 80 1.20 7.03 -6.59
C ASP A 80 0.63 5.81 -7.34
N ALA A 81 1.35 4.67 -7.32
CA ALA A 81 0.87 3.41 -7.90
C ALA A 81 -0.19 2.71 -7.06
N ALA A 82 -0.13 2.81 -5.73
CA ALA A 82 -1.07 2.13 -4.84
C ALA A 82 -2.45 2.81 -4.81
N PHE A 83 -2.48 4.13 -5.02
CA PHE A 83 -3.71 4.94 -5.04
C PHE A 83 -4.25 5.25 -6.45
N SER A 84 -3.71 4.64 -7.53
CA SER A 84 -4.13 4.89 -8.92
C SER A 84 -5.27 3.99 -9.40
#